data_AF-A0A7C5CE86-F1
#
_entry.id   AF-A0A7C5CE86-F1
#
_cell.length_a   1.000
_cell.length_b   1.000
_cell.length_c   1.000
_cell.angle_alpha   90.00
_cell.angle_beta   90.00
_cell.angle_gamma   90.00
#
_symmetry.space_group_name_H-M   'P 1'
#
loop_
_entity.id
_entity.type
_entity.pdbx_description
1 polymer ?
#
loop_
_entity_poly.entity_id
_entity_poly.type
_entity_poly.pdbx_seq_one_letter_code
_entity_poly.pdbx_strand_id
1 'polypeptide(L)'
;MINIDTMLKAHVYAVLGGFVLLTIMGLSLTLIPMFSLAHGFDETPIKIGFNLVAIGVGIVFIGAVINLDWLQWLGYIITIIGVGFYIYQIYLIYKLTVRKEMDIWAKSMIFGFGSLILSVLLGVIYLLGASNSWLHTAIWFLMLGFIGFLINGHLYKIVPFLVWFERFSPLVGKEKVPMLHEMYPKEQASMMFWFSSIGTTIGGIGILFQNDYLFKSGASLLMFGAIFLYMSMSKMLRYGK
;
A
#
# COMPACT_ATOMS: atom_id res chain seq x y z
N MET A 1 34.62 -14.17 -2.52
CA MET A 1 34.06 -13.93 -1.17
C MET A 1 32.74 -13.20 -1.37
N ILE A 2 31.63 -13.70 -0.80
CA ILE A 2 30.31 -13.09 -0.98
C ILE A 2 30.30 -11.73 -0.25
N ASN A 3 29.89 -10.67 -0.95
CA ASN A 3 29.77 -9.34 -0.34
C ASN A 3 28.48 -9.30 0.51
N ILE A 4 28.65 -9.23 1.84
CA ILE A 4 27.55 -9.25 2.80
C ILE A 4 26.61 -8.04 2.60
N ASP A 5 27.15 -6.87 2.26
CA ASP A 5 26.37 -5.65 2.03
C ASP A 5 25.45 -5.79 0.80
N THR A 6 26.00 -6.30 -0.30
CA THR A 6 25.23 -6.58 -1.53
C THR A 6 24.14 -7.62 -1.28
N MET A 7 24.44 -8.66 -0.49
CA MET A 7 23.45 -9.67 -0.11
C MET A 7 22.34 -9.13 0.78
N LEU A 8 22.67 -8.27 1.74
CA LEU A 8 21.67 -7.63 2.59
C LEU A 8 20.72 -6.76 1.76
N LYS A 9 21.26 -5.96 0.84
CA LYS A 9 20.46 -5.14 -0.09
C LYS A 9 19.53 -6.00 -0.95
N ALA A 10 20.06 -7.08 -1.52
CA ALA A 10 19.27 -8.01 -2.33
C ALA A 10 18.18 -8.72 -1.52
N HIS A 11 18.46 -9.10 -0.27
CA HIS A 11 17.46 -9.67 0.63
C HIS A 11 16.33 -8.69 0.93
N VAL A 12 16.66 -7.45 1.31
CA VAL A 12 15.65 -6.40 1.56
C VAL A 12 14.82 -6.13 0.30
N TYR A 13 15.46 -6.09 -0.88
CA TYR A 13 14.77 -5.92 -2.15
C TYR A 13 13.84 -7.11 -2.45
N ALA A 14 14.28 -8.35 -2.21
CA ALA A 14 13.46 -9.54 -2.39
C ALA A 14 12.26 -9.60 -1.44
N VAL A 15 12.40 -9.10 -0.21
CA VAL A 15 11.29 -9.01 0.75
C VAL A 15 10.29 -7.95 0.32
N LEU A 16 10.74 -6.72 0.03
CA LEU A 16 9.83 -5.61 -0.29
C LEU A 16 9.26 -5.70 -1.70
N GLY A 17 10.10 -5.89 -2.71
CA GLY A 17 9.70 -5.98 -4.12
C GLY A 17 9.18 -7.35 -4.53
N GLY A 18 9.70 -8.43 -3.93
CA GLY A 18 9.23 -9.79 -4.19
C GLY A 18 8.03 -10.12 -3.31
N PHE A 19 8.26 -10.46 -2.05
CA PHE A 19 7.21 -11.00 -1.19
C PHE A 19 6.05 -10.01 -0.95
N VAL A 20 6.34 -8.80 -0.43
CA VAL A 20 5.30 -7.84 -0.04
C VAL A 20 4.55 -7.29 -1.24
N LEU A 21 5.25 -6.77 -2.24
CA LEU A 21 4.61 -6.17 -3.41
C LEU A 21 3.81 -7.19 -4.24
N LEU A 22 4.35 -8.39 -4.52
CA LEU A 22 3.60 -9.42 -5.26
C LEU A 22 2.35 -9.87 -4.50
N THR A 23 2.44 -9.98 -3.17
CA THR A 23 1.25 -10.28 -2.32
C THR A 23 0.20 -9.19 -2.46
N ILE A 24 0.61 -7.92 -2.38
CA ILE A 24 -0.29 -6.78 -2.55
C ILE A 24 -0.91 -6.77 -3.95
N MET A 25 -0.14 -7.06 -5.00
CA MET A 25 -0.65 -7.14 -6.38
C MET A 25 -1.73 -8.22 -6.50
N GLY A 26 -1.51 -9.41 -5.95
CA GLY A 26 -2.49 -10.49 -5.93
C GLY A 26 -3.74 -10.15 -5.13
N LEU A 27 -3.58 -9.61 -3.91
CA LEU A 27 -4.70 -9.18 -3.06
C LEU A 27 -5.51 -8.05 -3.70
N SER A 28 -4.84 -7.13 -4.41
CA SER A 28 -5.49 -6.00 -5.06
C SER A 28 -6.50 -6.44 -6.12
N LEU A 29 -6.23 -7.52 -6.86
CA LEU A 29 -7.16 -8.05 -7.86
C LEU A 29 -8.45 -8.61 -7.29
N THR A 30 -8.44 -9.02 -6.02
CA THR A 30 -9.63 -9.57 -5.37
C THR A 30 -10.34 -8.48 -4.57
N LEU A 31 -9.62 -7.78 -3.70
CA LEU A 31 -10.21 -6.84 -2.75
C LEU A 31 -10.68 -5.54 -3.40
N ILE A 32 -9.91 -4.96 -4.33
CA ILE A 32 -10.28 -3.67 -4.92
C ILE A 32 -11.57 -3.80 -5.75
N PRO A 33 -11.69 -4.76 -6.69
CA PRO A 33 -12.92 -4.94 -7.44
C PRO A 33 -14.13 -5.32 -6.58
N MET A 34 -13.92 -6.13 -5.54
CA MET A 34 -14.98 -6.53 -4.62
C MET A 34 -15.59 -5.32 -3.90
N PHE A 35 -14.76 -4.38 -3.43
CA PHE A 35 -15.25 -3.20 -2.72
C PHE A 35 -15.65 -2.04 -3.64
N SER A 36 -15.14 -1.99 -4.87
CA SER A 36 -15.50 -0.97 -5.86
C SER A 36 -16.63 -1.40 -6.82
N LEU A 37 -17.11 -2.65 -6.72
CA LEU A 37 -18.12 -3.22 -7.64
C LEU A 37 -17.71 -3.12 -9.11
N ALA A 38 -16.42 -3.37 -9.39
CA ALA A 38 -15.87 -3.42 -10.73
C ALA A 38 -15.85 -4.87 -11.25
N HIS A 39 -16.32 -5.09 -12.47
CA HIS A 39 -16.37 -6.40 -13.11
C HIS A 39 -15.94 -6.32 -14.58
N GLY A 40 -15.53 -7.45 -15.16
CA GLY A 40 -15.21 -7.55 -16.60
C GLY A 40 -13.99 -6.76 -17.04
N PHE A 41 -13.05 -6.46 -16.14
CA PHE A 41 -11.77 -5.85 -16.49
C PHE A 41 -10.83 -6.91 -17.06
N ASP A 42 -9.99 -6.50 -18.02
CA ASP A 42 -8.92 -7.33 -18.53
C ASP A 42 -7.85 -7.55 -17.43
N GLU A 43 -7.40 -8.79 -17.27
CA GLU A 43 -6.35 -9.19 -16.34
C GLU A 43 -4.98 -9.35 -17.02
N THR A 44 -4.89 -9.12 -18.32
CA THR A 44 -3.63 -9.21 -19.04
C THR A 44 -2.56 -8.26 -18.47
N PRO A 45 -2.87 -6.99 -18.13
CA PRO A 45 -1.87 -6.08 -17.57
C PRO A 45 -1.30 -6.56 -16.24
N ILE A 46 -2.14 -7.05 -15.32
CA ILE A 46 -1.63 -7.56 -14.05
C ILE A 46 -0.82 -8.84 -14.19
N LYS A 47 -1.17 -9.74 -15.12
CA LYS A 47 -0.38 -10.96 -15.39
C LYS A 47 1.01 -10.60 -15.90
N ILE A 48 1.09 -9.64 -16.83
CA ILE A 48 2.36 -9.11 -17.31
C ILE A 48 3.12 -8.43 -16.16
N GLY A 49 2.48 -7.53 -15.43
CA GLY A 49 3.10 -6.78 -14.33
C GLY A 49 3.64 -7.69 -13.24
N PHE A 50 2.87 -8.69 -12.81
CA PHE A 50 3.26 -9.66 -11.80
C PHE A 50 4.48 -10.47 -12.23
N ASN A 51 4.46 -11.00 -13.46
CA ASN A 51 5.60 -11.76 -14.01
C ASN A 51 6.85 -10.88 -14.14
N LEU A 52 6.71 -9.64 -14.60
CA LEU A 52 7.84 -8.71 -14.69
C LEU A 52 8.42 -8.40 -13.32
N VAL A 53 7.61 -8.11 -12.29
CA VAL A 53 8.11 -7.88 -10.93
C VAL A 53 8.83 -9.13 -10.39
N ALA A 54 8.25 -10.32 -10.55
CA ALA A 54 8.85 -11.56 -10.09
C ALA A 54 10.20 -11.86 -10.79
N ILE A 55 10.25 -11.72 -12.12
CA ILE A 55 11.47 -11.90 -12.92
C ILE A 55 12.51 -10.82 -12.55
N GLY A 56 12.10 -9.55 -12.44
CA GLY A 56 12.98 -8.44 -12.09
C GLY A 56 13.65 -8.64 -10.74
N VAL A 57 12.89 -9.03 -9.71
CA VAL A 57 13.41 -9.38 -8.38
C VAL A 57 14.37 -10.58 -8.45
N GLY A 58 14.05 -11.61 -9.21
CA GLY A 58 14.93 -12.76 -9.42
C GLY A 58 16.25 -12.37 -10.08
N ILE A 59 16.21 -11.49 -11.09
CA ILE A 59 17.39 -10.95 -11.78
C ILE A 59 18.26 -10.13 -10.82
N VAL A 60 17.67 -9.26 -9.98
CA VAL A 60 18.41 -8.51 -8.95
C VAL A 60 19.11 -9.46 -7.99
N PHE A 61 18.41 -10.49 -7.52
CA PHE A 61 18.97 -11.45 -6.58
C PHE A 61 20.14 -12.23 -7.19
N ILE A 62 19.97 -12.75 -8.41
CA ILE A 62 21.04 -13.44 -9.15
C ILE A 62 22.24 -12.49 -9.35
N GLY A 63 22.00 -11.27 -9.81
CA GLY A 63 23.02 -10.23 -10.02
C GLY A 63 23.81 -9.91 -8.76
N ALA A 64 23.13 -9.88 -7.62
CA ALA A 64 23.79 -9.70 -6.33
C ALA A 64 24.67 -10.91 -5.94
N VAL A 65 24.21 -12.15 -6.17
CA VAL A 65 24.96 -13.37 -5.83
C VAL A 65 26.24 -13.49 -6.65
N ILE A 66 26.17 -13.18 -7.94
CA ILE A 66 27.33 -13.23 -8.86
C ILE A 66 28.11 -11.92 -8.93
N ASN A 67 27.69 -10.90 -8.17
CA ASN A 67 28.34 -9.58 -8.08
C ASN A 67 28.44 -8.85 -9.43
N LEU A 68 27.36 -8.88 -10.21
CA LEU A 68 27.22 -8.17 -11.49
C LEU A 68 26.21 -7.02 -11.38
N ASP A 69 26.72 -5.80 -11.34
CA ASP A 69 25.92 -4.59 -11.16
C ASP A 69 24.95 -4.34 -12.32
N TRP A 70 25.38 -4.55 -13.57
CA TRP A 70 24.53 -4.34 -14.74
C TRP A 70 23.27 -5.23 -14.72
N LEU A 71 23.38 -6.43 -14.14
CA LEU A 71 22.26 -7.36 -14.01
C LEU A 71 21.26 -6.85 -12.97
N GLN A 72 21.74 -6.30 -11.85
CA GLN A 72 20.87 -5.65 -10.86
C GLN A 72 20.13 -4.45 -11.45
N TRP A 73 20.82 -3.61 -12.23
CA TRP A 73 20.21 -2.50 -12.97
C TRP A 73 19.10 -2.94 -13.92
N LEU A 74 19.34 -4.00 -14.69
CA LEU A 74 18.32 -4.59 -15.56
C LEU A 74 17.10 -5.05 -14.75
N GLY A 75 17.32 -5.72 -13.62
CA GLY A 75 16.25 -6.18 -12.73
C GLY A 75 15.43 -5.03 -12.13
N TYR A 76 16.06 -3.91 -11.77
CA TYR A 76 15.35 -2.70 -11.32
C TYR A 76 14.45 -2.11 -12.40
N ILE A 77 14.95 -2.00 -13.64
CA ILE A 77 14.18 -1.47 -14.78
C ILE A 77 12.97 -2.37 -15.06
N ILE A 78 13.18 -3.69 -15.12
CA ILE A 78 12.10 -4.67 -15.34
C ILE A 78 11.03 -4.55 -14.24
N THR A 79 11.44 -4.40 -12.98
CA THR A 79 10.52 -4.25 -11.85
C THR A 79 9.71 -2.96 -11.94
N ILE A 80 10.34 -1.84 -12.31
CA ILE A 80 9.65 -0.54 -12.51
C ILE A 80 8.60 -0.65 -13.61
N ILE A 81 8.92 -1.30 -14.73
CA ILE A 81 7.95 -1.54 -15.82
C ILE A 81 6.80 -2.41 -15.31
N GLY A 82 7.09 -3.47 -14.55
CA GLY A 82 6.07 -4.33 -13.93
C GLY A 82 5.12 -3.57 -13.00
N VAL A 83 5.65 -2.65 -12.19
CA VAL A 83 4.84 -1.74 -11.34
C VAL A 83 4.01 -0.79 -12.20
N GLY A 84 4.50 -0.34 -13.35
CA GLY A 84 3.73 0.44 -14.31
C GLY A 84 2.48 -0.29 -14.81
N PHE A 85 2.63 -1.57 -15.19
CA PHE A 85 1.50 -2.44 -15.56
C PHE A 85 0.52 -2.64 -14.41
N TYR A 86 1.02 -2.77 -13.18
CA TYR A 86 0.16 -2.87 -11.99
C TYR A 86 -0.66 -1.59 -11.79
N ILE A 87 -0.04 -0.40 -11.84
CA ILE A 87 -0.76 0.87 -11.74
C ILE A 87 -1.80 1.00 -12.85
N TYR A 88 -1.47 0.57 -14.06
CA TYR A 88 -2.42 0.54 -15.17
C TYR A 88 -3.61 -0.40 -14.92
N GLN A 89 -3.38 -1.58 -14.32
CA GLN A 89 -4.47 -2.47 -13.89
C GLN A 89 -5.42 -1.76 -12.92
N ILE A 90 -4.89 -1.05 -11.93
CA ILE A 90 -5.70 -0.31 -10.95
C ILE A 90 -6.51 0.79 -11.63
N TYR A 91 -5.93 1.46 -12.62
CA TYR A 91 -6.66 2.43 -13.43
C TYR A 91 -7.81 1.79 -14.23
N LEU A 92 -7.61 0.60 -14.81
CA LEU A 92 -8.68 -0.14 -15.51
C LEU A 92 -9.83 -0.49 -14.56
N ILE A 93 -9.51 -1.01 -13.37
CA ILE A 93 -10.51 -1.33 -12.33
C ILE A 93 -11.27 -0.07 -11.92
N TYR A 94 -10.57 1.05 -11.72
CA TYR A 94 -11.20 2.33 -11.38
C TYR A 94 -12.11 2.85 -12.50
N LYS A 95 -11.73 2.68 -13.77
CA LYS A 95 -12.56 3.08 -14.92
C LYS A 95 -13.88 2.31 -14.98
N LEU A 96 -13.86 1.04 -14.61
CA LEU A 96 -15.01 0.13 -14.62
C LEU A 96 -15.79 0.09 -13.29
N THR A 97 -15.36 0.88 -12.30
CA THR A 97 -16.04 1.01 -11.01
C THR A 97 -17.36 1.77 -11.19
N VAL A 98 -18.47 1.09 -10.87
CA VAL A 98 -19.83 1.64 -11.03
C VAL A 98 -20.16 2.66 -9.94
N ARG A 99 -19.76 2.40 -8.69
CA ARG A 99 -20.08 3.24 -7.53
C ARG A 99 -18.82 3.91 -6.98
N LYS A 100 -18.59 5.17 -7.36
CA LYS A 100 -17.44 5.97 -6.92
C LYS A 100 -17.70 6.68 -5.60
N GLU A 101 -18.01 5.92 -4.56
CA GLU A 101 -18.15 6.49 -3.22
C GLU A 101 -16.80 6.84 -2.61
N MET A 102 -16.68 8.07 -2.13
CA MET A 102 -15.46 8.58 -1.51
C MET A 102 -15.44 8.30 -0.01
N ASP A 103 -15.53 7.01 0.35
CA ASP A 103 -15.39 6.56 1.73
C ASP A 103 -13.93 6.54 2.18
N ILE A 104 -13.69 6.19 3.45
CA ILE A 104 -12.33 6.15 4.01
C ILE A 104 -11.45 5.12 3.31
N TRP A 105 -12.02 4.01 2.85
CA TRP A 105 -11.28 3.01 2.08
C TRP A 105 -10.82 3.61 0.75
N ALA A 106 -11.72 4.24 -0.01
CA ALA A 106 -11.39 4.85 -1.30
C ALA A 106 -10.34 5.96 -1.17
N LYS A 107 -10.48 6.84 -0.17
CA LYS A 107 -9.47 7.88 0.14
C LYS A 107 -8.10 7.26 0.45
N SER A 108 -8.09 6.17 1.22
CA SER A 108 -6.86 5.47 1.56
C SER A 108 -6.22 4.79 0.34
N MET A 109 -7.02 4.21 -0.56
CA MET A 109 -6.50 3.65 -1.81
C MET A 109 -5.88 4.74 -2.69
N ILE A 110 -6.56 5.88 -2.86
CA ILE A 110 -6.05 7.00 -3.66
C ILE A 110 -4.72 7.52 -3.10
N PHE A 111 -4.66 7.78 -1.79
CA PHE A 111 -3.42 8.24 -1.16
C PHE A 111 -2.31 7.17 -1.25
N GLY A 112 -2.67 5.90 -1.06
CA GLY A 112 -1.73 4.78 -1.14
C GLY A 112 -1.11 4.64 -2.52
N PHE A 113 -1.92 4.52 -3.58
CA PHE A 113 -1.42 4.43 -4.94
C PHE A 113 -0.71 5.71 -5.42
N GLY A 114 -1.17 6.89 -4.97
CA GLY A 114 -0.43 8.14 -5.17
C GLY A 114 0.96 8.10 -4.53
N SER A 115 1.07 7.54 -3.33
CA SER A 115 2.35 7.35 -2.64
C SER A 115 3.24 6.31 -3.32
N LEU A 116 2.67 5.27 -3.92
CA LEU A 116 3.43 4.30 -4.73
C LEU A 116 4.05 4.98 -5.95
N ILE A 117 3.26 5.77 -6.70
CA ILE A 117 3.74 6.53 -7.85
C ILE A 117 4.87 7.47 -7.42
N LEU A 118 4.67 8.22 -6.33
CA LEU A 118 5.69 9.11 -5.78
C LEU A 118 6.95 8.35 -5.36
N SER A 119 6.81 7.20 -4.69
CA SER A 119 7.95 6.36 -4.30
C SER A 119 8.75 5.88 -5.51
N VAL A 120 8.09 5.41 -6.58
CA VAL A 120 8.76 5.01 -7.82
C VAL A 120 9.49 6.19 -8.47
N LEU A 121 8.85 7.36 -8.55
CA LEU A 121 9.48 8.57 -9.11
C LEU A 121 10.72 8.99 -8.32
N LEU A 122 10.64 9.02 -6.98
CA LEU A 122 11.78 9.34 -6.12
C LEU A 122 12.89 8.29 -6.23
N GLY A 123 12.52 7.01 -6.37
CA GLY A 123 13.46 5.91 -6.63
C GLY A 123 14.19 6.08 -7.96
N VAL A 124 13.48 6.44 -9.04
CA VAL A 124 14.08 6.74 -10.34
C VAL A 124 15.03 7.94 -10.25
N ILE A 125 14.63 9.02 -9.54
CA ILE A 125 15.49 10.20 -9.34
C ILE A 125 16.78 9.82 -8.59
N TYR A 126 16.69 8.97 -7.56
CA TYR A 126 17.86 8.43 -6.88
C TYR A 126 18.77 7.65 -7.85
N LEU A 127 18.20 6.79 -8.70
CA LEU A 127 18.96 6.03 -9.70
C LEU A 127 19.66 6.93 -10.73
N LEU A 128 19.15 8.15 -10.97
CA LEU A 128 19.80 9.15 -11.82
C LEU A 128 20.94 9.92 -11.14
N GLY A 129 21.30 9.56 -9.89
CA GLY A 129 22.43 10.13 -9.16
C GLY A 129 22.05 11.15 -8.07
N ALA A 130 20.78 11.20 -7.66
CA ALA A 130 20.39 12.04 -6.52
C ALA A 130 20.91 11.49 -5.19
N SER A 131 20.90 12.34 -4.14
CA SER A 131 21.42 11.97 -2.83
C SER A 131 20.61 10.86 -2.16
N ASN A 132 21.21 10.21 -1.15
CA ASN A 132 20.57 9.15 -0.38
C ASN A 132 19.23 9.57 0.24
N SER A 133 18.99 10.87 0.53
CA SER A 133 17.70 11.31 1.10
C SER A 133 16.51 11.01 0.16
N TRP A 134 16.72 10.98 -1.15
CA TRP A 134 15.70 10.60 -2.13
C TRP A 134 15.30 9.13 -1.99
N LEU A 135 16.27 8.23 -1.84
CA LEU A 135 16.01 6.81 -1.60
C LEU A 135 15.26 6.58 -0.28
N HIS A 136 15.70 7.23 0.81
CA HIS A 136 15.03 7.12 2.10
C HIS A 136 13.59 7.64 2.04
N THR A 137 13.37 8.75 1.32
CA THR A 137 12.03 9.30 1.09
C THR A 137 11.17 8.37 0.23
N ALA A 138 11.76 7.74 -0.80
CA ALA A 138 11.07 6.76 -1.63
C ALA A 138 10.60 5.56 -0.80
N ILE A 139 11.46 5.03 0.08
CA ILE A 139 11.12 3.91 0.97
C ILE A 139 10.07 4.34 1.99
N TRP A 140 10.13 5.56 2.52
CA TRP A 140 9.13 6.11 3.44
C TRP A 140 7.73 6.14 2.81
N PHE A 141 7.60 6.66 1.60
CA PHE A 141 6.31 6.66 0.88
C PHE A 141 5.87 5.26 0.44
N LEU A 142 6.79 4.33 0.15
CA LEU A 142 6.43 2.93 -0.10
C LEU A 142 5.82 2.29 1.15
N MET A 143 6.49 2.43 2.30
CA MET A 143 6.13 1.74 3.54
C MET A 143 4.91 2.38 4.21
N LEU A 144 4.97 3.68 4.50
CA LEU A 144 3.92 4.36 5.26
C LEU A 144 2.87 5.02 4.39
N GLY A 145 3.21 5.35 3.14
CA GLY A 145 2.27 5.90 2.17
C GLY A 145 1.48 4.80 1.47
N PHE A 146 2.13 3.87 0.77
CA PHE A 146 1.46 2.84 -0.01
C PHE A 146 1.00 1.66 0.86
N ILE A 147 1.93 0.90 1.45
CA ILE A 147 1.61 -0.32 2.21
C ILE A 147 0.73 0.01 3.43
N GLY A 148 1.13 1.04 4.19
CA GLY A 148 0.38 1.50 5.38
C GLY A 148 -1.07 1.85 5.06
N PHE A 149 -1.32 2.67 4.03
CA PHE A 149 -2.70 3.05 3.68
C PHE A 149 -3.49 1.93 3.03
N LEU A 150 -2.84 1.04 2.28
CA LEU A 150 -3.51 -0.17 1.79
C LEU A 150 -4.06 -1.00 2.95
N ILE A 151 -3.22 -1.30 3.94
CA ILE A 151 -3.64 -2.08 5.13
C ILE A 151 -4.75 -1.33 5.87
N ASN A 152 -4.49 -0.07 6.23
CA ASN A 152 -5.40 0.77 6.99
C ASN A 152 -6.77 0.94 6.33
N GLY A 153 -6.80 1.20 5.02
CA GLY A 153 -8.04 1.30 4.26
C GLY A 153 -8.82 0.00 4.27
N HIS A 154 -8.16 -1.13 3.99
CA HIS A 154 -8.81 -2.45 3.96
C HIS A 154 -9.32 -2.90 5.33
N LEU A 155 -8.66 -2.54 6.43
CA LEU A 155 -9.15 -2.84 7.78
C LEU A 155 -10.57 -2.29 8.02
N TYR A 156 -10.88 -1.10 7.49
CA TYR A 156 -12.23 -0.50 7.59
C TYR A 156 -13.31 -1.21 6.76
N LYS A 157 -12.93 -2.15 5.89
CA LYS A 157 -13.88 -3.01 5.16
C LYS A 157 -13.89 -4.43 5.73
N ILE A 158 -12.71 -4.99 6.01
CA ILE A 158 -12.53 -6.38 6.45
C ILE A 158 -13.03 -6.57 7.89
N VAL A 159 -12.65 -5.72 8.84
CA VAL A 159 -13.06 -5.88 10.24
C VAL A 159 -14.58 -5.82 10.42
N PRO A 160 -15.31 -4.81 9.90
CA PRO A 160 -16.76 -4.80 10.02
C PRO A 160 -17.40 -5.99 9.29
N PHE A 161 -16.86 -6.42 8.14
CA PHE A 161 -17.32 -7.62 7.45
C PHE A 161 -17.19 -8.88 8.30
N LEU A 162 -16.03 -9.11 8.94
CA LEU A 162 -15.82 -10.28 9.80
C LEU A 162 -16.74 -10.28 11.02
N VAL A 163 -16.88 -9.12 11.68
CA VAL A 163 -17.81 -8.98 12.82
C VAL A 163 -19.25 -9.21 12.36
N TRP A 164 -19.61 -8.71 11.17
CA TRP A 164 -20.93 -8.90 10.59
C TRP A 164 -21.23 -10.35 10.26
N PHE A 165 -20.28 -11.02 9.61
CA PHE A 165 -20.38 -12.41 9.21
C PHE A 165 -20.59 -13.32 10.41
N GLU A 166 -19.83 -13.10 11.48
CA GLU A 166 -19.92 -13.93 12.69
C GLU A 166 -21.22 -13.70 13.47
N ARG A 167 -21.64 -12.43 13.66
CA ARG A 167 -22.73 -12.10 14.61
C ARG A 167 -24.09 -11.92 13.96
N PHE A 168 -24.13 -11.33 12.77
CA PHE A 168 -25.37 -10.88 12.15
C PHE A 168 -25.80 -11.75 10.97
N SER A 169 -24.89 -12.48 10.30
CA SER A 169 -25.27 -13.38 9.21
C SER A 169 -26.33 -14.44 9.58
N PRO A 170 -26.33 -15.03 10.80
CA PRO A 170 -27.37 -16.02 11.19
C PRO A 170 -28.77 -15.42 11.44
N LEU A 171 -28.85 -14.08 11.53
CA LEU A 171 -30.06 -13.32 11.80
C LEU A 171 -30.73 -12.78 10.52
N VAL A 172 -30.07 -12.93 9.38
CA VAL A 172 -30.60 -12.50 8.07
C VAL A 172 -31.93 -13.20 7.79
N GLY A 173 -32.96 -12.40 7.49
CA GLY A 173 -34.33 -12.88 7.24
C GLY A 173 -35.16 -13.15 8.50
N LYS A 174 -34.56 -13.06 9.70
CA LYS A 174 -35.28 -13.13 10.98
C LYS A 174 -35.54 -11.73 11.55
N GLU A 175 -34.53 -10.86 11.50
CA GLU A 175 -34.58 -9.51 12.05
C GLU A 175 -33.84 -8.52 11.13
N LYS A 176 -33.99 -7.21 11.41
CA LYS A 176 -33.22 -6.18 10.72
C LYS A 176 -31.77 -6.20 11.20
N VAL A 177 -30.84 -6.48 10.29
CA VAL A 177 -29.39 -6.49 10.55
C VAL A 177 -28.74 -5.18 10.08
N PRO A 178 -27.69 -4.69 10.77
CA PRO A 178 -27.00 -3.46 10.38
C PRO A 178 -26.28 -3.63 9.04
N MET A 179 -26.11 -2.53 8.32
CA MET A 179 -25.31 -2.47 7.10
C MET A 179 -23.82 -2.24 7.44
N LEU A 180 -22.92 -2.77 6.62
CA LEU A 180 -21.47 -2.71 6.88
C LEU A 180 -20.94 -1.27 7.08
N HIS A 181 -21.48 -0.29 6.35
CA HIS A 181 -21.05 1.10 6.47
C HIS A 181 -21.49 1.78 7.78
N GLU A 182 -22.40 1.17 8.53
CA GLU A 182 -22.90 1.66 9.83
C GLU A 182 -22.02 1.16 10.97
N MET A 183 -21.26 0.08 10.73
CA MET A 183 -20.51 -0.61 11.77
C MET A 183 -19.20 0.08 12.14
N TYR A 184 -18.63 0.92 11.26
CA TYR A 184 -17.39 1.64 11.53
C TYR A 184 -17.65 3.10 11.92
N PRO A 185 -16.87 3.65 12.85
CA PRO A 185 -17.12 4.98 13.36
C PRO A 185 -16.45 6.04 12.44
N LYS A 186 -17.27 6.72 11.65
CA LYS A 186 -16.85 7.56 10.51
C LYS A 186 -15.92 8.72 10.90
N GLU A 187 -16.15 9.36 12.05
CA GLU A 187 -15.35 10.48 12.52
C GLU A 187 -13.93 10.04 12.88
N GLN A 188 -13.78 8.98 13.68
CA GLN A 188 -12.49 8.42 14.08
C GLN A 188 -11.73 7.90 12.86
N ALA A 189 -12.44 7.29 11.90
CA ALA A 189 -11.84 6.85 10.64
C ALA A 189 -11.34 8.02 9.79
N SER A 190 -12.09 9.14 9.76
CA SER A 190 -11.66 10.38 9.10
C SER A 190 -10.44 11.00 9.79
N MET A 191 -10.44 11.06 11.13
CA MET A 191 -9.30 11.55 11.92
C MET A 191 -8.06 10.71 11.67
N MET A 192 -8.18 9.38 11.72
CA MET A 192 -7.09 8.47 11.40
C MET A 192 -6.50 8.75 10.02
N PHE A 193 -7.34 8.89 8.99
CA PHE A 193 -6.90 9.16 7.63
C PHE A 193 -6.13 10.49 7.52
N TRP A 194 -6.68 11.58 8.09
CA TRP A 194 -6.05 12.90 8.01
C TRP A 194 -4.74 12.98 8.79
N PHE A 195 -4.71 12.51 10.03
CA PHE A 195 -3.48 12.46 10.82
C PHE A 195 -2.41 11.61 10.15
N SER A 196 -2.78 10.45 9.61
CA SER A 196 -1.84 9.57 8.93
C SER A 196 -1.33 10.19 7.62
N SER A 197 -2.20 10.83 6.83
CA SER A 197 -1.82 11.31 5.48
C SER A 197 -0.95 12.55 5.56
N ILE A 198 -1.32 13.48 6.45
CA ILE A 198 -0.51 14.66 6.76
C ILE A 198 0.81 14.22 7.41
N GLY A 199 0.77 13.28 8.37
CA GLY A 199 1.96 12.75 9.03
C GLY A 199 2.95 12.10 8.07
N THR A 200 2.47 11.23 7.16
CA THR A 200 3.30 10.61 6.12
C THR A 200 3.89 11.66 5.18
N THR A 201 3.10 12.65 4.76
CA THR A 201 3.57 13.71 3.85
C THR A 201 4.64 14.58 4.50
N ILE A 202 4.37 15.10 5.70
CA ILE A 202 5.30 15.92 6.47
C ILE A 202 6.58 15.14 6.81
N GLY A 203 6.44 13.88 7.24
CA GLY A 203 7.58 13.01 7.51
C GLY A 203 8.46 12.79 6.29
N GLY A 204 7.84 12.56 5.12
CA GLY A 204 8.57 12.40 3.86
C GLY A 204 9.32 13.66 3.44
N ILE A 205 8.69 14.84 3.57
CA ILE A 205 9.35 16.13 3.34
C ILE A 205 10.51 16.34 4.32
N GLY A 206 10.33 15.96 5.60
CA GLY A 206 11.38 16.00 6.60
C GLY A 206 12.60 15.17 6.23
N ILE A 207 12.40 13.95 5.73
CA ILE A 207 13.50 13.09 5.25
C ILE A 207 14.18 13.70 4.02
N LEU A 208 13.39 14.18 3.05
CA LEU A 208 13.92 14.72 1.80
C LEU A 208 14.88 15.90 2.04
N PHE A 209 14.48 16.82 2.93
CA PHE A 209 15.25 18.00 3.31
C PHE A 209 16.16 17.78 4.53
N GLN A 210 16.24 16.55 5.06
CA GLN A 210 17.05 16.20 6.24
C GLN A 210 16.74 17.09 7.46
N ASN A 211 15.46 17.43 7.67
CA ASN A 211 15.00 18.27 8.77
C ASN A 211 14.34 17.42 9.87
N ASP A 212 15.05 17.26 10.98
CA ASP A 212 14.62 16.48 12.14
C ASP A 212 13.31 16.97 12.77
N TYR A 213 13.11 18.28 12.86
CA TYR A 213 11.90 18.85 13.46
C TYR A 213 10.67 18.51 12.62
N LEU A 214 10.80 18.59 11.30
CA LEU A 214 9.71 18.27 10.39
C LEU A 214 9.42 16.77 10.42
N PHE A 215 10.46 15.92 10.41
CA PHE A 215 10.31 14.47 10.56
C PHE A 215 9.61 14.08 11.86
N LYS A 216 10.05 14.61 13.01
CA LYS A 216 9.45 14.36 14.33
C LYS A 216 8.00 14.84 14.41
N SER A 217 7.69 15.96 13.77
CA SER A 217 6.32 16.47 13.67
C SER A 217 5.44 15.51 12.87
N GLY A 218 5.91 15.04 11.71
CA GLY A 218 5.22 14.04 10.90
C GLY A 218 4.98 12.72 11.66
N ALA A 219 6.02 12.21 12.35
CA ALA A 219 5.92 11.01 13.18
C ALA A 219 4.91 11.16 14.33
N SER A 220 4.84 12.34 14.95
CA SER A 220 3.87 12.62 16.02
C SER A 220 2.43 12.58 15.48
N LEU A 221 2.19 13.12 14.29
CA LEU A 221 0.88 13.02 13.63
C LEU A 221 0.50 11.58 13.30
N LEU A 222 1.45 10.77 12.83
CA LEU A 222 1.22 9.34 12.61
C LEU A 222 0.81 8.61 13.90
N MET A 223 1.40 8.97 15.03
CA MET A 223 1.04 8.41 16.33
C MET A 223 -0.43 8.70 16.70
N PHE A 224 -0.89 9.94 16.48
CA PHE A 224 -2.32 10.27 16.65
C PHE A 224 -3.21 9.47 15.70
N GLY A 225 -2.80 9.31 14.43
CA GLY A 225 -3.48 8.45 13.47
C GLY A 225 -3.64 7.01 13.96
N ALA A 226 -2.58 6.43 14.53
CA ALA A 226 -2.59 5.09 15.11
C ALA A 226 -3.53 4.96 16.32
N ILE A 227 -3.63 5.99 17.17
CA ILE A 227 -4.58 6.01 18.29
C ILE A 227 -6.02 5.96 17.78
N PHE A 228 -6.37 6.77 16.77
CA PHE A 228 -7.71 6.75 16.16
C PHE A 228 -8.01 5.44 15.43
N LEU A 229 -7.01 4.82 14.80
CA LEU A 229 -7.12 3.46 14.25
C LEU A 229 -7.49 2.48 15.35
N TYR A 230 -6.74 2.45 16.45
CA TYR A 230 -7.00 1.56 17.59
C TYR A 230 -8.41 1.74 18.17
N MET A 231 -8.82 2.99 18.40
CA MET A 231 -10.17 3.31 18.89
C MET A 231 -11.25 2.81 17.91
N SER A 232 -11.03 3.01 16.61
CA SER A 232 -11.95 2.55 15.56
C SER A 232 -12.09 1.03 15.55
N MET A 233 -10.96 0.31 15.59
CA MET A 233 -10.93 -1.16 15.61
C MET A 233 -11.64 -1.70 16.85
N SER A 234 -11.35 -1.12 18.02
CA SER A 234 -11.97 -1.50 19.29
C SER A 234 -13.50 -1.35 19.26
N LYS A 235 -13.99 -0.24 18.67
CA LYS A 235 -15.43 0.01 18.54
C LYS A 235 -16.10 -0.96 17.56
N MET A 236 -15.47 -1.24 16.42
CA MET A 236 -15.99 -2.22 15.45
C MET A 236 -16.05 -3.64 16.02
N LEU A 237 -15.00 -4.09 16.72
CA LEU A 237 -14.96 -5.43 17.34
C LEU A 237 -16.01 -5.61 18.44
N ARG A 238 -16.42 -4.51 19.11
CA ARG A 238 -17.47 -4.52 20.13
C ARG A 238 -18.88 -4.29 19.57
N TYR A 239 -19.04 -4.08 18.26
CA TYR A 239 -20.33 -3.77 17.65
C TYR A 239 -21.34 -4.92 17.84
N GLY A 240 -22.48 -4.64 18.47
CA GLY A 240 -23.51 -5.64 18.76
C GLY A 240 -23.21 -6.60 19.92
N LYS A 241 -22.16 -6.35 20.72
CA LYS A 241 -22.06 -6.87 22.09
C LYS A 241 -22.83 -5.96 23.02
#